data_AF-L8MXA4-F1
#
_entry.id   AF-L8MXA4-F1
#
_cell.length_a   1.000
_cell.length_b   1.000
_cell.length_c   1.000
_cell.angle_alpha   90.00
_cell.angle_beta   90.00
_cell.angle_gamma   90.00
#
_symmetry.space_group_name_H-M   'P 1'
#
loop_
_entity.id
_entity.type
_entity.pdbx_description
1 polymer ?
#
loop_
_entity_poly.entity_id
_entity_poly.type
_entity_poly.pdbx_seq_one_letter_code
_entity_poly.pdbx_strand_id
1 'polypeptide(L)'
;RSLFLNDGSQINAQTNFGNGGNLIFSLGELLLLRNESLLSAEAGGKGNGGNITISSPFIIGLGNSDIVANAFQGNGGNIQISTNGIFGLKYRPYRTDDNDITASSQFGLNGTVNINNLTFTPTAGLIELPTDVIDPSQRIVQGCRTYGNSRFIVTGRGGVADNPSDRPSGNHPWTDIRDPSAFRNPNALAIASPSENQSEKQAAMVTPPIVEATGWQLNAKGEVEIYAGNKVATRETTVTDCAGFLAIAPNLFKVKEVVANEF
;
A
#
# COMPACT_ATOMS: atom_id res chain seq x y z
N ARG A 1 28.74 21.86 8.17
CA ARG A 1 29.93 21.10 7.68
C ARG A 1 29.82 19.65 8.14
N SER A 2 30.01 18.73 7.20
CA SER A 2 29.91 17.27 7.38
C SER A 2 31.29 16.60 7.33
N LEU A 3 31.40 15.38 7.87
CA LEU A 3 32.56 14.48 7.78
C LEU A 3 32.10 13.12 7.24
N PHE A 4 32.80 12.64 6.22
CA PHE A 4 32.52 11.37 5.54
C PHE A 4 33.75 10.47 5.61
N LEU A 5 33.60 9.30 6.23
CA LEU A 5 34.56 8.21 6.17
C LEU A 5 33.92 7.10 5.33
N ASN A 6 34.62 6.66 4.28
CA ASN A 6 34.13 5.62 3.37
C ASN A 6 35.28 4.67 3.00
N ASP A 7 34.93 3.43 2.65
CA ASP A 7 35.83 2.42 2.09
C ASP A 7 37.12 2.21 2.91
N GLY A 8 36.96 1.83 4.17
CA GLY A 8 38.08 1.53 5.07
C GLY A 8 38.79 2.76 5.65
N SER A 9 38.21 3.96 5.48
CA SER A 9 38.77 5.20 6.02
C SER A 9 38.86 5.17 7.54
N GLN A 10 39.97 5.65 8.10
CA GLN A 10 40.21 5.61 9.55
C GLN A 10 40.69 6.96 10.10
N ILE A 11 40.21 7.33 11.29
CA ILE A 11 40.81 8.38 12.12
C ILE A 11 41.25 7.74 13.43
N ASN A 12 42.58 7.67 13.61
CA ASN A 12 43.19 6.90 14.69
C ASN A 12 43.97 7.81 15.65
N ALA A 13 43.64 7.67 16.92
CA ALA A 13 44.39 8.14 18.08
C ALA A 13 44.80 6.94 18.97
N GLN A 14 45.04 5.79 18.34
CA GLN A 14 45.42 4.55 19.00
C GLN A 14 46.87 4.61 19.52
N THR A 15 47.14 3.88 20.60
CA THR A 15 48.49 3.71 21.15
C THR A 15 48.78 2.25 21.44
N ASN A 16 50.00 1.79 21.15
CA ASN A 16 50.42 0.42 21.47
C ASN A 16 50.80 0.25 22.95
N PHE A 17 51.36 1.30 23.54
CA PHE A 17 51.76 1.38 24.94
C PHE A 17 51.44 2.77 25.47
N GLY A 18 50.77 2.84 26.63
CA GLY A 18 50.26 4.10 27.18
C GLY A 18 48.80 4.31 26.82
N ASN A 19 48.22 5.43 27.28
CA ASN A 19 46.79 5.69 27.12
C ASN A 19 46.42 6.04 25.68
N GLY A 20 45.19 5.75 25.28
CA GLY A 20 44.63 6.19 24.00
C GLY A 20 44.48 7.71 23.95
N GLY A 21 44.55 8.29 22.76
CA GLY A 21 44.43 9.73 22.57
C GLY A 21 42.99 10.24 22.62
N ASN A 22 42.82 11.55 22.37
CA ASN A 22 41.51 12.19 22.37
C ASN A 22 41.09 12.55 20.94
N LEU A 23 39.88 12.18 20.54
CA LEU A 23 39.25 12.59 19.29
C LEU A 23 38.06 13.51 19.60
N ILE A 24 38.03 14.69 19.00
CA ILE A 24 36.95 15.67 19.20
C ILE A 24 36.40 16.08 17.84
N PHE A 25 35.12 15.81 17.63
CA PHE A 25 34.40 16.14 16.40
C PHE A 25 33.26 17.11 16.71
N SER A 26 33.34 18.32 16.16
CA SER A 26 32.28 19.32 16.22
C SER A 26 31.78 19.60 14.81
N LEU A 27 30.75 18.88 14.39
CA LEU A 27 30.23 18.87 13.03
C LEU A 27 28.88 19.60 12.99
N GLY A 28 28.68 20.40 11.94
CA GLY A 28 27.47 21.21 11.80
C GLY A 28 26.29 20.46 11.16
N GLU A 29 26.51 19.29 10.57
CA GLU A 29 25.50 18.57 9.79
C GLU A 29 25.53 17.05 10.03
N LEU A 30 26.56 16.36 9.55
CA LEU A 30 26.58 14.89 9.49
C LEU A 30 27.97 14.31 9.78
N LEU A 31 27.99 13.24 10.56
CA LEU A 31 29.05 12.23 10.58
C LEU A 31 28.57 10.97 9.87
N LEU A 32 29.22 10.59 8.77
CA LEU A 32 28.91 9.36 8.05
C LEU A 32 30.13 8.42 8.09
N LEU A 33 29.95 7.22 8.62
CA LEU A 33 30.90 6.11 8.51
C LEU A 33 30.30 5.04 7.59
N ARG A 34 31.05 4.64 6.57
CA ARG A 34 30.61 3.65 5.60
C ARG A 34 31.71 2.66 5.24
N ASN A 35 31.32 1.42 4.98
CA ASN A 35 32.15 0.39 4.38
C ASN A 35 33.46 0.21 5.16
N GLU A 36 33.40 -0.40 6.34
CA GLU A 36 34.55 -0.73 7.19
C GLU A 36 35.34 0.49 7.69
N SER A 37 34.66 1.62 7.87
CA SER A 37 35.28 2.84 8.38
C SER A 37 35.45 2.82 9.90
N LEU A 38 36.47 3.51 10.42
CA LEU A 38 36.85 3.43 11.82
C LEU A 38 37.19 4.80 12.44
N LEU A 39 36.61 5.09 13.60
CA LEU A 39 37.12 6.09 14.54
C LEU A 39 37.68 5.35 15.75
N SER A 40 38.97 5.48 16.02
CA SER A 40 39.61 4.70 17.07
C SER A 40 40.49 5.52 18.01
N ALA A 41 40.25 5.38 19.30
CA ALA A 41 41.07 5.89 20.40
C ALA A 41 41.52 4.74 21.33
N GLU A 42 41.72 3.56 20.74
CA GLU A 42 42.04 2.33 21.46
C GLU A 42 43.43 2.36 22.12
N ALA A 43 43.57 1.66 23.25
CA ALA A 43 44.83 1.55 23.97
C ALA A 43 45.30 0.10 24.11
N GLY A 44 46.51 -0.15 23.62
CA GLY A 44 47.24 -1.39 23.80
C GLY A 44 47.98 -1.46 25.14
N GLY A 45 48.50 -2.66 25.44
CA GLY A 45 49.30 -2.92 26.63
C GLY A 45 48.57 -2.55 27.91
N LYS A 46 49.22 -1.74 28.77
CA LYS A 46 48.73 -1.32 30.10
C LYS A 46 47.97 0.00 30.12
N GLY A 47 47.77 0.64 28.97
CA GLY A 47 47.10 1.93 28.90
C GLY A 47 45.59 1.84 29.00
N ASN A 48 44.97 2.94 29.44
CA ASN A 48 43.53 3.11 29.38
C ASN A 48 43.09 3.58 28.00
N GLY A 49 41.90 3.18 27.56
CA GLY A 49 41.28 3.66 26.33
C GLY A 49 41.13 5.18 26.34
N GLY A 50 41.19 5.79 25.16
CA GLY A 50 41.12 7.23 24.99
C GLY A 50 39.71 7.81 25.10
N ASN A 51 39.56 9.10 24.82
CA ASN A 51 38.26 9.77 24.83
C ASN A 51 37.81 10.13 23.41
N ILE A 52 36.55 9.85 23.08
CA ILE A 52 35.94 10.25 21.81
C ILE A 52 34.73 11.11 22.12
N THR A 53 34.78 12.38 21.72
CA THR A 53 33.67 13.32 21.85
C THR A 53 33.15 13.67 20.47
N ILE A 54 31.88 13.38 20.20
CA ILE A 54 31.23 13.67 18.92
C ILE A 54 30.00 14.54 19.16
N SER A 55 29.97 15.71 18.54
CA SER A 55 28.80 16.58 18.44
C SER A 55 28.45 16.74 16.97
N SER A 56 27.30 16.20 16.56
CA SER A 56 26.81 16.30 15.19
C SER A 56 25.29 16.12 15.15
N PRO A 57 24.54 16.91 14.37
CA PRO A 57 23.10 16.72 14.24
C PRO A 57 22.70 15.30 13.86
N PHE A 58 23.42 14.66 12.95
CA PHE A 58 23.17 13.27 12.55
C PHE A 58 24.44 12.44 12.51
N ILE A 59 24.35 11.19 12.95
CA ILE A 59 25.43 10.22 12.89
C ILE A 59 24.89 8.95 12.25
N ILE A 60 25.56 8.48 11.19
CA ILE A 60 25.12 7.31 10.42
C ILE A 60 26.32 6.36 10.27
N GLY A 61 26.15 5.09 10.64
CA GLY A 61 27.11 4.02 10.34
C GLY A 61 26.48 2.96 9.44
N LEU A 62 27.18 2.56 8.37
CA LEU A 62 26.74 1.52 7.44
C LEU A 62 27.91 0.60 7.06
N GLY A 63 27.63 -0.70 6.90
CA GLY A 63 28.62 -1.67 6.45
C GLY A 63 29.80 -1.81 7.39
N ASN A 64 29.58 -2.38 8.59
CA ASN A 64 30.60 -2.73 9.58
C ASN A 64 31.56 -1.59 9.95
N SER A 65 31.01 -0.41 10.24
CA SER A 65 31.81 0.78 10.59
C SER A 65 31.72 1.12 12.08
N ASP A 66 32.85 1.40 12.72
CA ASP A 66 32.94 1.39 14.17
C ASP A 66 33.51 2.67 14.79
N ILE A 67 33.11 2.91 16.04
CA ILE A 67 33.64 3.95 16.93
C ILE A 67 34.16 3.26 18.20
N VAL A 68 35.48 3.26 18.38
CA VAL A 68 36.16 2.37 19.32
C VAL A 68 37.08 3.12 20.27
N ALA A 69 36.92 2.89 21.57
CA ALA A 69 37.81 3.38 22.62
C ALA A 69 38.17 2.26 23.62
N ASN A 70 38.40 1.05 23.11
CA ASN A 70 38.70 -0.10 23.97
C ASN A 70 40.11 -0.03 24.60
N ALA A 71 40.34 -0.91 25.57
CA ALA A 71 41.65 -1.13 26.18
C ALA A 71 41.97 -2.61 26.34
N PHE A 72 43.26 -2.95 26.40
CA PHE A 72 43.69 -4.33 26.69
C PHE A 72 43.82 -4.59 28.20
N GLN A 73 44.83 -4.05 28.88
CA GLN A 73 45.01 -4.22 30.34
C GLN A 73 44.56 -3.02 31.18
N GLY A 74 44.52 -1.80 30.62
CA GLY A 74 43.96 -0.66 31.33
C GLY A 74 42.43 -0.63 31.24
N ASN A 75 41.79 0.39 31.80
CA ASN A 75 40.34 0.56 31.71
C ASN A 75 39.93 1.04 30.31
N GLY A 76 38.73 0.67 29.88
CA GLY A 76 38.13 1.17 28.65
C GLY A 76 37.95 2.69 28.67
N GLY A 77 37.87 3.29 27.49
CA GLY A 77 37.82 4.74 27.31
C GLY A 77 36.46 5.37 27.56
N ASN A 78 36.32 6.65 27.20
CA ASN A 78 35.03 7.35 27.32
C ASN A 78 34.57 7.85 25.96
N ILE A 79 33.36 7.46 25.57
CA ILE A 79 32.71 7.92 24.34
C ILE A 79 31.50 8.76 24.73
N GLN A 80 31.50 10.02 24.29
CA GLN A 80 30.40 10.95 24.50
C GLN A 80 29.88 11.42 23.15
N ILE A 81 28.61 11.12 22.88
CA ILE A 81 27.94 11.44 21.64
C ILE A 81 26.75 12.34 21.94
N SER A 82 26.72 13.52 21.31
CA SER A 82 25.60 14.45 21.33
C SER A 82 25.06 14.60 19.91
N THR A 83 23.81 14.18 19.70
CA THR A 83 23.22 14.15 18.37
C THR A 83 21.69 14.29 18.40
N ASN A 84 21.08 14.70 17.29
CA ASN A 84 19.63 14.63 17.15
C ASN A 84 19.18 13.22 16.73
N GLY A 85 20.04 12.48 16.04
CA GLY A 85 19.74 11.12 15.61
C GLY A 85 20.99 10.33 15.26
N ILE A 86 21.04 9.09 15.76
CA ILE A 86 22.05 8.09 15.40
C ILE A 86 21.39 6.89 14.73
N PHE A 87 21.94 6.47 13.58
CA PHE A 87 21.36 5.41 12.76
C PHE A 87 22.43 4.38 12.37
N GLY A 88 22.05 3.10 12.38
CA GLY A 88 22.90 1.99 11.98
C GLY A 88 24.01 1.60 12.95
N LEU A 89 24.42 2.51 13.85
CA LEU A 89 25.36 2.27 14.95
C LEU A 89 24.64 1.84 16.23
N LYS A 90 25.24 0.90 16.96
CA LYS A 90 24.72 0.47 18.26
C LYS A 90 25.86 0.26 19.24
N TYR A 91 25.63 0.63 20.49
CA TYR A 91 26.55 0.26 21.56
C TYR A 91 26.54 -1.26 21.77
N ARG A 92 27.72 -1.88 21.72
CA ARG A 92 27.93 -3.29 22.06
C ARG A 92 29.18 -3.45 22.94
N PRO A 93 29.19 -4.40 23.88
CA PRO A 93 30.34 -4.63 24.78
C PRO A 93 31.57 -5.20 24.07
N TYR A 94 31.43 -5.68 22.83
CA TYR A 94 32.50 -6.19 21.98
C TYR A 94 32.19 -5.83 20.52
N ARG A 95 33.24 -5.76 19.67
CA ARG A 95 33.07 -5.57 18.23
C ARG A 95 32.46 -6.83 17.60
N THR A 96 31.63 -6.59 16.60
CA THR A 96 30.90 -7.56 15.78
C THR A 96 31.12 -7.21 14.31
N ASP A 97 30.47 -7.94 13.39
CA ASP A 97 30.47 -7.60 11.97
C ASP A 97 29.40 -6.54 11.60
N ASP A 98 28.81 -5.90 12.61
CA ASP A 98 27.87 -4.78 12.48
C ASP A 98 28.56 -3.47 12.88
N ASN A 99 27.91 -2.32 12.62
CA ASN A 99 28.42 -1.03 13.08
C ASN A 99 28.32 -0.90 14.60
N ASP A 100 29.47 -0.75 15.26
CA ASP A 100 29.61 -0.77 16.71
C ASP A 100 30.11 0.53 17.30
N ILE A 101 29.63 0.80 18.52
CA ILE A 101 30.22 1.77 19.43
C ILE A 101 30.69 0.99 20.66
N THR A 102 31.99 1.01 20.96
CA THR A 102 32.52 0.21 22.07
C THR A 102 33.69 0.89 22.77
N ALA A 103 33.71 0.77 24.10
CA ALA A 103 34.74 1.31 24.98
C ALA A 103 35.07 0.29 26.08
N SER A 104 35.13 -1.00 25.73
CA SER A 104 35.33 -2.11 26.66
C SER A 104 36.80 -2.29 27.04
N SER A 105 37.06 -3.13 28.06
CA SER A 105 38.41 -3.60 28.36
C SER A 105 38.46 -5.10 28.55
N GLN A 106 39.58 -5.72 28.13
CA GLN A 106 39.77 -7.15 28.29
C GLN A 106 40.15 -7.55 29.73
N PHE A 107 41.08 -6.82 30.36
CA PHE A 107 41.52 -7.12 31.74
C PHE A 107 41.30 -5.98 32.74
N GLY A 108 40.93 -4.79 32.26
CA GLY A 108 40.53 -3.66 33.10
C GLY A 108 39.02 -3.54 33.24
N LEU A 109 38.56 -2.42 33.77
CA LEU A 109 37.13 -2.09 33.83
C LEU A 109 36.66 -1.58 32.47
N ASN A 110 35.41 -1.89 32.12
CA ASN A 110 34.78 -1.29 30.95
C ASN A 110 34.65 0.23 31.12
N GLY A 111 34.88 0.93 30.02
CA GLY A 111 34.71 2.36 29.91
C GLY A 111 33.25 2.78 29.81
N THR A 112 33.04 4.05 29.47
CA THR A 112 31.69 4.63 29.40
C THR A 112 31.32 4.99 27.96
N VAL A 113 30.08 4.71 27.58
CA VAL A 113 29.49 5.17 26.32
C VAL A 113 28.21 5.90 26.66
N ASN A 114 28.21 7.21 26.50
CA ASN A 114 27.06 8.06 26.74
C ASN A 114 26.57 8.66 25.42
N ILE A 115 25.33 8.35 25.05
CA ILE A 115 24.69 8.83 23.83
C ILE A 115 23.50 9.70 24.24
N ASN A 116 23.72 11.01 24.18
CA ASN A 116 22.69 12.01 24.37
C ASN A 116 22.01 12.24 23.02
N ASN A 117 20.93 11.49 22.77
CA ASN A 117 20.06 11.75 21.62
C ASN A 117 18.97 12.75 22.01
N LEU A 118 18.82 13.82 21.23
CA LEU A 118 17.65 14.70 21.32
C LEU A 118 16.49 14.04 20.57
N THR A 119 16.11 12.83 20.97
CA THR A 119 15.04 12.08 20.30
C THR A 119 13.70 12.79 20.45
N PHE A 120 13.07 13.07 19.30
CA PHE A 120 11.63 13.17 19.20
C PHE A 120 11.05 11.78 19.42
N THR A 121 10.24 11.59 20.46
CA THR A 121 9.40 10.40 20.64
C THR A 121 8.28 10.40 19.58
N PRO A 122 8.26 9.47 18.61
CA PRO A 122 7.22 9.41 17.58
C PRO A 122 5.94 8.74 18.11
N THR A 123 5.59 8.95 19.38
CA THR A 123 4.33 8.46 19.95
C THR A 123 3.13 9.28 19.46
N ALA A 124 3.37 10.44 18.83
CA ALA A 124 2.32 11.31 18.32
C ALA A 124 1.66 10.83 17.00
N GLY A 125 2.14 9.73 16.40
CA GLY A 125 1.63 9.18 15.14
C GLY A 125 0.73 7.95 15.27
N LEU A 126 0.57 7.41 16.48
CA LEU A 126 -0.36 6.30 16.74
C LEU A 126 -1.73 6.90 17.06
N ILE A 127 -2.44 7.34 16.03
CA ILE A 127 -3.89 7.52 16.15
C ILE A 127 -4.46 6.12 16.31
N GLU A 128 -4.85 5.78 17.53
CA GLU A 128 -5.63 4.58 17.79
C GLU A 128 -6.96 4.75 17.05
N LEU A 129 -7.17 3.93 16.02
CA LEU A 129 -8.42 3.91 15.29
C LEU A 129 -9.55 3.60 16.28
N PRO A 130 -10.65 4.36 16.30
CA PRO A 130 -11.77 4.08 17.18
C PRO A 130 -12.23 2.62 16.99
N THR A 131 -12.17 1.82 18.05
CA THR A 131 -12.62 0.41 18.02
C THR A 131 -14.14 0.30 17.90
N ASP A 132 -14.85 1.38 18.19
CA ASP A 132 -16.29 1.47 18.07
C ASP A 132 -16.70 1.83 16.64
N VAL A 133 -16.62 0.84 15.74
CA VAL A 133 -17.33 0.91 14.46
C VAL A 133 -18.83 0.89 14.78
N ILE A 134 -19.46 2.07 14.76
CA ILE A 134 -20.90 2.20 15.00
C ILE A 134 -21.63 1.27 14.02
N ASP A 135 -22.31 0.24 14.54
CA ASP A 135 -23.15 -0.64 13.73
C ASP A 135 -24.40 0.14 13.27
N PRO A 136 -24.55 0.40 11.96
CA PRO A 136 -25.72 1.13 11.43
C PRO A 136 -27.04 0.38 11.67
N SER A 137 -27.03 -0.93 11.94
CA SER A 137 -28.22 -1.70 12.28
C SER A 137 -28.88 -1.22 13.58
N GLN A 138 -28.08 -0.72 14.53
CA GLN A 138 -28.54 -0.20 15.82
C GLN A 138 -29.19 1.19 15.71
N ARG A 139 -29.16 1.83 14.54
CA ARG A 139 -29.80 3.13 14.29
C ARG A 139 -31.09 3.03 13.48
N ILE A 140 -31.54 1.83 13.14
CA ILE A 140 -32.81 1.62 12.43
C ILE A 140 -33.94 1.59 13.46
N VAL A 141 -34.68 2.69 13.56
CA VAL A 141 -35.92 2.73 14.35
C VAL A 141 -37.02 2.02 13.58
N GLN A 142 -37.56 0.91 14.12
CA GLN A 142 -38.78 0.29 13.58
C GLN A 142 -39.99 1.18 13.89
N GLY A 143 -40.51 1.86 12.88
CA GLY A 143 -41.81 2.52 12.93
C GLY A 143 -42.98 1.54 12.75
N CYS A 144 -44.17 1.91 13.23
CA CYS A 144 -45.38 1.10 13.09
C CYS A 144 -45.71 0.78 11.63
N ARG A 145 -46.09 -0.48 11.36
CA ARG A 145 -46.49 -1.00 10.04
C ARG A 145 -47.66 -0.21 9.47
N THR A 146 -47.48 0.39 8.29
CA THR A 146 -48.58 0.80 7.41
C THR A 146 -48.90 -0.34 6.44
N TYR A 147 -50.17 -0.50 6.07
CA TYR A 147 -50.64 -1.52 5.13
C TYR A 147 -50.17 -1.19 3.71
N GLY A 148 -48.95 -1.62 3.36
CA GLY A 148 -48.39 -1.50 2.03
C GLY A 148 -47.20 -2.44 1.86
N ASN A 149 -47.00 -2.94 0.63
CA ASN A 149 -46.00 -3.96 0.29
C ASN A 149 -44.55 -3.42 0.25
N SER A 150 -44.27 -2.32 0.95
CA SER A 150 -42.98 -1.63 0.91
C SER A 150 -42.02 -2.23 1.94
N ARG A 151 -40.83 -2.63 1.50
CA ARG A 151 -39.76 -3.18 2.36
C ARG A 151 -38.54 -2.27 2.35
N PHE A 152 -37.98 -2.00 3.52
CA PHE A 152 -36.66 -1.38 3.66
C PHE A 152 -35.60 -2.49 3.79
N ILE A 153 -34.58 -2.47 2.93
CA ILE A 153 -33.45 -3.43 2.96
C ILE A 153 -32.15 -2.64 2.94
N VAL A 154 -31.26 -2.94 3.89
CA VAL A 154 -29.89 -2.41 3.92
C VAL A 154 -28.99 -3.38 3.15
N THR A 155 -28.47 -2.98 1.99
CA THR A 155 -27.64 -3.85 1.12
C THR A 155 -26.14 -3.72 1.37
N GLY A 156 -25.72 -3.10 2.47
CA GLY A 156 -24.32 -2.83 2.76
C GLY A 156 -23.66 -1.84 1.77
N ARG A 157 -22.39 -1.53 1.99
CA ARG A 157 -21.59 -0.82 0.99
C ARG A 157 -21.06 -1.86 0.01
N GLY A 158 -21.52 -1.84 -1.23
CA GLY A 158 -20.88 -2.60 -2.30
C GLY A 158 -19.41 -2.18 -2.42
N GLY A 159 -18.53 -3.13 -2.71
CA GLY A 159 -17.08 -2.91 -2.69
C GLY A 159 -16.32 -3.91 -3.56
N VAL A 160 -15.03 -3.62 -3.77
CA VAL A 160 -14.06 -4.53 -4.37
C VAL A 160 -13.93 -5.75 -3.45
N ALA A 161 -13.97 -6.95 -4.00
CA ALA A 161 -13.81 -8.16 -3.20
C ALA A 161 -12.44 -8.16 -2.50
N ASP A 162 -12.40 -8.64 -1.25
CA ASP A 162 -11.16 -8.71 -0.46
C ASP A 162 -10.08 -9.57 -1.15
N ASN A 163 -10.48 -10.45 -2.08
CA ASN A 163 -9.61 -11.26 -2.91
C ASN A 163 -9.76 -10.89 -4.41
N PRO A 164 -8.65 -10.64 -5.15
CA PRO A 164 -8.68 -10.36 -6.60
C PRO A 164 -9.29 -11.49 -7.46
N SER A 165 -9.36 -12.70 -6.93
CA SER A 165 -9.90 -13.88 -7.61
C SER A 165 -11.41 -14.06 -7.39
N ASP A 166 -11.98 -13.37 -6.41
CA ASP A 166 -13.40 -13.45 -6.11
C ASP A 166 -14.18 -12.62 -7.13
N ARG A 167 -15.34 -13.14 -7.55
CA ARG A 167 -16.24 -12.40 -8.45
C ARG A 167 -16.67 -11.11 -7.75
N PRO A 168 -16.44 -9.93 -8.34
CA PRO A 168 -16.98 -8.68 -7.79
C PRO A 168 -18.50 -8.82 -7.66
N SER A 169 -19.04 -8.55 -6.47
CA SER A 169 -20.49 -8.55 -6.30
C SER A 169 -21.08 -7.43 -7.16
N GLY A 170 -21.81 -7.77 -8.21
CA GLY A 170 -22.41 -6.81 -9.15
C GLY A 170 -23.53 -5.93 -8.56
N ASN A 171 -23.77 -6.02 -7.24
CA ASN A 171 -24.68 -5.12 -6.53
C ASN A 171 -24.03 -3.73 -6.43
N HIS A 172 -24.21 -2.94 -7.46
CA HIS A 172 -24.11 -1.50 -7.37
C HIS A 172 -25.32 -1.05 -6.54
N PRO A 173 -25.15 -0.55 -5.31
CA PRO A 173 -26.28 0.00 -4.58
C PRO A 173 -26.85 1.14 -5.42
N TRP A 174 -28.13 1.03 -5.77
CA TRP A 174 -28.83 2.11 -6.46
C TRP A 174 -28.89 3.30 -5.52
N THR A 175 -28.01 4.27 -5.71
CA THR A 175 -27.98 5.48 -4.90
C THR A 175 -29.12 6.37 -5.39
N ASP A 176 -30.21 6.39 -4.64
CA ASP A 176 -31.30 7.31 -4.92
C ASP A 176 -30.84 8.74 -4.58
N ILE A 177 -30.46 9.48 -5.62
CA ILE A 177 -30.03 10.89 -5.51
C ILE A 177 -31.20 11.87 -5.37
N ARG A 178 -32.44 11.37 -5.31
CA ARG A 178 -33.61 12.24 -5.13
C ARG A 178 -33.63 12.78 -3.70
N ASP A 179 -33.88 14.08 -3.57
CA ASP A 179 -34.08 14.72 -2.28
C ASP A 179 -35.38 14.21 -1.61
N PRO A 180 -35.30 13.50 -0.48
CA PRO A 180 -36.50 13.02 0.23
C PRO A 180 -37.40 14.16 0.74
N SER A 181 -36.86 15.38 0.85
CA SER A 181 -37.63 16.55 1.26
C SER A 181 -38.70 16.95 0.23
N ALA A 182 -38.48 16.64 -1.05
CA ALA A 182 -39.44 16.90 -2.13
C ALA A 182 -40.74 16.06 -2.02
N PHE A 183 -40.69 14.96 -1.26
CA PHE A 183 -41.84 14.08 -1.00
C PHE A 183 -42.53 14.35 0.34
N ARG A 184 -42.01 15.30 1.14
CA ARG A 184 -42.70 15.78 2.35
C ARG A 184 -43.71 16.86 1.97
N ASN A 185 -44.71 16.52 1.17
CA ASN A 185 -45.88 17.38 0.99
C ASN A 185 -47.03 16.80 1.83
N PRO A 186 -47.37 17.40 3.00
CA PRO A 186 -48.39 16.86 3.90
C PRO A 186 -49.78 16.73 3.26
N ASN A 187 -50.02 17.46 2.17
CA ASN A 187 -51.32 17.54 1.51
C ASN A 187 -51.53 16.53 0.36
N ALA A 188 -50.58 15.63 0.10
CA ALA A 188 -50.74 14.62 -0.97
C ALA A 188 -51.25 13.25 -0.48
N LEU A 189 -51.53 13.09 0.82
CA LEU A 189 -52.03 11.84 1.42
C LEU A 189 -53.51 11.93 1.80
N ALA A 190 -54.35 12.33 0.84
CA ALA A 190 -55.81 12.12 0.77
C ALA A 190 -56.23 12.79 -0.56
N ILE A 191 -56.66 12.10 -1.61
CA ILE A 191 -57.90 11.33 -1.74
C ILE A 191 -57.74 10.46 -3.00
N ALA A 192 -57.82 9.15 -2.87
CA ALA A 192 -58.21 8.27 -3.96
C ALA A 192 -59.38 7.42 -3.46
N SER A 193 -60.58 7.96 -3.63
CA SER A 193 -61.85 7.26 -3.44
C SER A 193 -62.36 6.76 -4.81
N PRO A 194 -63.20 5.71 -4.84
CA PRO A 194 -63.33 4.79 -5.95
C PRO A 194 -64.17 5.31 -7.13
N SER A 195 -63.96 4.67 -8.29
CA SER A 195 -64.44 4.99 -9.64
C SER A 195 -65.91 5.39 -9.78
N GLU A 196 -66.16 6.45 -10.54
CA GLU A 196 -67.41 6.62 -11.29
C GLU A 196 -67.33 5.87 -12.63
N ASN A 197 -68.37 5.07 -12.87
CA ASN A 197 -68.65 4.38 -14.12
C ASN A 197 -68.74 5.38 -15.29
N GLN A 198 -67.87 5.27 -16.29
CA GLN A 198 -68.26 5.35 -17.70
C GLN A 198 -67.43 4.38 -18.54
N SER A 199 -68.17 3.58 -19.30
CA SER A 199 -67.70 2.51 -20.17
C SER A 199 -67.33 3.10 -21.52
N GLU A 200 -66.06 2.96 -21.93
CA GLU A 200 -65.67 3.02 -23.34
C GLU A 200 -64.81 1.79 -23.66
N LYS A 201 -65.44 0.84 -24.37
CA LYS A 201 -64.77 -0.23 -25.10
C LYS A 201 -63.82 0.40 -26.12
N GLN A 202 -62.51 0.18 -26.01
CA GLN A 202 -61.69 -0.20 -27.18
C GLN A 202 -60.26 -0.66 -26.83
N ALA A 203 -59.96 -1.85 -27.35
CA ALA A 203 -58.67 -2.43 -27.71
C ALA A 203 -57.52 -2.37 -26.68
N ALA A 204 -57.30 -3.52 -26.04
CA ALA A 204 -56.03 -3.84 -25.39
C ALA A 204 -54.87 -3.69 -26.38
N MET A 205 -54.15 -2.56 -26.29
CA MET A 205 -52.83 -2.45 -26.89
C MET A 205 -51.87 -3.20 -25.97
N VAL A 206 -51.68 -4.48 -26.30
CA VAL A 206 -50.67 -5.34 -25.70
C VAL A 206 -49.33 -4.62 -25.84
N THR A 207 -48.81 -4.08 -24.75
CA THR A 207 -47.43 -3.65 -24.68
C THR A 207 -46.57 -4.89 -24.97
N PRO A 208 -45.72 -4.88 -26.02
CA PRO A 208 -44.89 -6.03 -26.30
C PRO A 208 -44.02 -6.30 -25.07
N PRO A 209 -43.79 -7.57 -24.71
CA PRO A 209 -42.91 -7.92 -23.61
C PRO A 209 -41.54 -7.29 -23.84
N ILE A 210 -40.91 -6.81 -22.77
CA ILE A 210 -39.52 -6.35 -22.82
C ILE A 210 -38.67 -7.57 -23.18
N VAL A 211 -38.02 -7.55 -24.34
CA VAL A 211 -37.15 -8.63 -24.83
C VAL A 211 -35.70 -8.17 -24.70
N GLU A 212 -34.88 -8.98 -24.03
CA GLU A 212 -33.44 -8.76 -23.91
C GLU A 212 -32.77 -8.78 -25.29
N ALA A 213 -31.88 -7.82 -25.54
CA ALA A 213 -31.10 -7.77 -26.75
C ALA A 213 -30.12 -8.96 -26.83
N THR A 214 -30.04 -9.60 -28.00
CA THR A 214 -29.12 -10.73 -28.21
C THR A 214 -27.89 -10.35 -29.01
N GLY A 215 -27.84 -9.13 -29.57
CA GLY A 215 -26.71 -8.65 -30.35
C GLY A 215 -26.83 -7.18 -30.73
N TRP A 216 -25.76 -6.66 -31.32
CA TRP A 216 -25.70 -5.33 -31.90
C TRP A 216 -24.96 -5.37 -33.23
N GLN A 217 -25.24 -4.42 -34.11
CA GLN A 217 -24.58 -4.24 -35.39
C GLN A 217 -24.41 -2.74 -35.69
N LEU A 218 -23.48 -2.40 -36.59
CA LEU A 218 -23.37 -1.04 -37.12
C LEU A 218 -24.17 -0.93 -38.41
N ASN A 219 -25.04 0.07 -38.51
CA ASN A 219 -25.78 0.32 -39.74
C ASN A 219 -24.89 0.96 -40.81
N ALA A 220 -25.40 1.11 -42.04
CA ALA A 220 -24.66 1.68 -43.16
C ALA A 220 -24.18 3.14 -42.93
N LYS A 221 -24.68 3.82 -41.90
CA LYS A 221 -24.26 5.16 -41.47
C LYS A 221 -23.23 5.13 -40.33
N GLY A 222 -22.86 3.95 -39.82
CA GLY A 222 -21.91 3.78 -38.72
C GLY A 222 -22.52 3.91 -37.33
N GLU A 223 -23.85 3.86 -37.19
CA GLU A 223 -24.54 3.94 -35.90
C GLU A 223 -24.81 2.54 -35.34
N VAL A 224 -24.77 2.41 -34.01
CA VAL A 224 -25.01 1.13 -33.33
C VAL A 224 -26.52 0.87 -33.24
N GLU A 225 -26.96 -0.22 -33.87
CA GLU A 225 -28.30 -0.79 -33.74
C GLU A 225 -28.25 -2.06 -32.89
N ILE A 226 -29.18 -2.18 -31.94
CA ILE A 226 -29.29 -3.33 -31.04
C ILE A 226 -30.49 -4.17 -31.49
N TYR A 227 -30.33 -5.49 -31.61
CA TYR A 227 -31.38 -6.39 -32.07
C TYR A 227 -31.58 -7.58 -31.12
N ALA A 228 -32.80 -8.11 -31.11
CA ALA A 228 -33.16 -9.36 -30.46
C ALA A 228 -33.46 -10.41 -31.54
N GLY A 229 -32.50 -11.30 -31.78
CA GLY A 229 -32.64 -12.44 -32.67
C GLY A 229 -33.28 -13.60 -31.94
N ASN A 230 -34.35 -14.17 -32.50
CA ASN A 230 -34.86 -15.46 -32.04
C ASN A 230 -33.73 -16.49 -32.20
N LYS A 231 -33.42 -17.25 -31.16
CA LYS A 231 -32.46 -18.37 -31.24
C LYS A 231 -32.94 -19.35 -32.31
N VAL A 232 -32.43 -19.23 -33.53
CA VAL A 232 -32.45 -20.32 -34.49
C VAL A 232 -31.50 -21.36 -33.90
N ALA A 233 -32.03 -22.52 -33.56
CA ALA A 233 -31.24 -23.67 -33.16
C ALA A 233 -30.16 -23.89 -34.23
N THR A 234 -28.90 -23.62 -33.89
CA THR A 234 -27.75 -24.07 -34.66
C THR A 234 -27.77 -25.59 -34.60
N ARG A 235 -28.34 -26.20 -35.65
CA ARG A 235 -28.08 -27.60 -35.97
C ARG A 235 -26.60 -27.68 -36.33
N GLU A 236 -25.79 -28.15 -35.39
CA GLU A 236 -24.45 -28.66 -35.70
C GLU A 236 -24.62 -29.73 -36.79
N THR A 237 -24.18 -29.40 -38.00
CA THR A 237 -23.99 -30.38 -39.05
C THR A 237 -22.56 -30.86 -38.92
N THR A 238 -22.40 -31.99 -38.23
CA THR A 238 -21.17 -32.76 -38.21
C THR A 238 -20.87 -33.24 -39.63
N VAL A 239 -19.89 -32.65 -40.30
CA VAL A 239 -19.27 -33.25 -41.48
C VAL A 239 -18.11 -34.09 -40.98
N THR A 240 -18.34 -35.40 -40.95
CA THR A 240 -17.29 -36.39 -40.74
C THR A 240 -16.75 -36.73 -42.12
N ASP A 241 -15.47 -36.48 -42.39
CA ASP A 241 -14.78 -37.12 -43.50
C ASP A 241 -13.62 -37.97 -42.97
N CYS A 242 -13.51 -39.18 -43.52
CA CYS A 242 -12.70 -40.28 -43.03
C CYS A 242 -11.32 -40.27 -43.71
N ALA A 243 -10.32 -39.64 -43.11
CA ALA A 243 -8.90 -39.97 -43.30
C ALA A 243 -8.06 -39.29 -42.22
N GLY A 244 -7.12 -40.02 -41.63
CA GLY A 244 -6.44 -39.68 -40.40
C GLY A 244 -5.58 -38.41 -40.41
N PHE A 245 -5.27 -37.97 -39.19
CA PHE A 245 -4.31 -36.92 -38.88
C PHE A 245 -2.95 -37.21 -39.50
N LEU A 246 -2.50 -36.33 -40.41
CA LEU A 246 -1.10 -35.91 -40.48
C LEU A 246 -0.93 -34.64 -41.34
N ALA A 247 -0.19 -33.71 -40.74
CA ALA A 247 0.73 -32.75 -41.35
C ALA A 247 0.25 -31.37 -41.85
N ILE A 248 0.87 -30.35 -41.23
CA ILE A 248 1.70 -29.26 -41.81
C ILE A 248 1.06 -28.33 -42.87
N ALA A 249 1.20 -27.02 -42.62
CA ALA A 249 0.84 -25.85 -43.45
C ALA A 249 1.40 -25.91 -44.89
N PRO A 250 0.84 -25.18 -45.89
CA PRO A 250 1.17 -23.74 -46.05
C PRO A 250 0.09 -22.84 -46.74
N ASN A 251 0.24 -21.53 -46.50
CA ASN A 251 0.04 -20.35 -47.37
C ASN A 251 -0.97 -20.28 -48.55
N LEU A 252 -1.44 -19.02 -48.71
CA LEU A 252 -2.01 -18.34 -49.89
C LEU A 252 -3.43 -18.74 -50.32
N PHE A 253 -4.36 -17.78 -50.26
CA PHE A 253 -5.01 -17.24 -51.46
C PHE A 253 -5.72 -15.91 -51.15
N LYS A 254 -5.34 -14.86 -51.90
CA LYS A 254 -6.05 -13.59 -52.02
C LYS A 254 -7.33 -13.80 -52.82
N VAL A 255 -8.41 -13.11 -52.48
CA VAL A 255 -9.33 -12.54 -53.48
C VAL A 255 -9.78 -11.15 -53.01
N LYS A 256 -9.44 -10.14 -53.82
CA LYS A 256 -9.93 -8.76 -53.76
C LYS A 256 -10.62 -8.49 -55.11
N GLU A 257 -11.79 -7.88 -55.03
CA GLU A 257 -12.48 -7.02 -56.01
C GLU A 257 -13.17 -7.60 -57.27
N VAL A 258 -14.50 -7.44 -57.24
CA VAL A 258 -15.37 -6.61 -58.12
C VAL A 258 -15.41 -6.89 -59.63
N VAL A 259 -16.63 -7.14 -60.13
CA VAL A 259 -17.16 -6.52 -61.37
C VAL A 259 -18.67 -6.25 -61.22
N ALA A 260 -19.09 -5.10 -61.77
CA ALA A 260 -20.45 -4.54 -61.93
C ALA A 260 -21.39 -5.42 -62.81
N ASN A 261 -22.68 -5.16 -63.05
CA ASN A 261 -23.39 -3.94 -63.47
C ASN A 261 -24.93 -4.19 -63.45
N GLU A 262 -25.72 -3.09 -63.46
CA GLU A 262 -27.09 -2.90 -64.03
C GLU A 262 -28.25 -3.72 -63.44
N PHE A 263 -29.37 -3.19 -62.92
CA PHE A 263 -30.18 -1.97 -63.15
C PHE A 263 -30.67 -1.35 -61.84
#